data_AF-A0A0W8C578-F1
#
_entry.id   AF-A0A0W8C578-F1
#
_cell.length_a   1.000
_cell.length_b   1.000
_cell.length_c   1.000
_cell.angle_alpha   90.00
_cell.angle_beta   90.00
_cell.angle_gamma   90.00
#
_symmetry.space_group_name_H-M   'P 1'
#
loop_
_entity.id
_entity.type
_entity.pdbx_description
1 polymer ?
#
loop_
_entity_poly.entity_id
_entity_poly.type
_entity_poly.pdbx_seq_one_letter_code
_entity_poly.pdbx_strand_id
1 'polypeptide(L)'
;MMRHIINGIEKDLRKPMPAIRDEVHAIELFKIGYNTLELKPSKRKRRNAQIKLTTVLRLIREAGQEQRSPDDICGRPLRRRKWRTRHSNSTCATGNSSVRDKE
;
A
#
# COMPACT_ATOMS: atom_id res chain seq x y z
N MET A 1 -5.94 -10.57 -13.67
CA MET A 1 -4.53 -10.43 -14.11
C MET A 1 -4.43 -10.45 -15.63
N MET A 2 -4.81 -11.53 -16.32
CA MET A 2 -4.69 -11.61 -17.79
C MET A 2 -5.42 -10.50 -18.56
N ARG A 3 -6.62 -10.11 -18.12
CA ARG A 3 -7.35 -8.99 -18.74
C ARG A 3 -6.56 -7.68 -18.76
N HIS A 4 -5.76 -7.40 -17.72
CA HIS A 4 -4.97 -6.17 -17.68
C HIS A 4 -3.76 -6.24 -18.63
N ILE A 5 -3.16 -7.42 -18.77
CA ILE A 5 -2.08 -7.65 -19.72
C ILE A 5 -2.61 -7.47 -21.15
N ILE A 6 -3.76 -8.09 -21.47
CA ILE A 6 -4.41 -7.95 -22.78
C ILE A 6 -4.73 -6.48 -23.07
N ASN A 7 -5.40 -5.78 -22.16
CA ASN A 7 -5.70 -4.35 -22.33
C ASN A 7 -4.43 -3.51 -22.49
N GLY A 8 -3.34 -3.88 -21.79
CA GLY A 8 -2.04 -3.24 -21.90
C GLY A 8 -1.43 -3.39 -23.29
N ILE A 9 -1.47 -4.62 -23.83
CA ILE A 9 -1.04 -4.92 -25.21
C ILE A 9 -1.87 -4.13 -26.22
N GLU A 10 -3.20 -4.17 -26.10
CA GLU A 10 -4.10 -3.49 -27.04
C GLU A 10 -3.92 -1.97 -27.02
N LYS A 11 -3.69 -1.41 -25.83
CA LYS A 11 -3.43 0.02 -25.64
C LYS A 11 -2.10 0.44 -26.26
N ASP A 12 -1.05 -0.35 -26.07
CA ASP A 12 0.30 -0.05 -26.58
C ASP A 12 0.35 -0.18 -28.11
N LEU A 13 -0.21 -1.28 -28.65
CA LEU A 13 -0.24 -1.55 -30.09
C LEU A 13 -1.33 -0.79 -30.85
N ARG A 14 -2.28 -0.16 -30.13
CA ARG A 14 -3.49 0.50 -30.66
C ARG A 14 -4.29 -0.38 -31.62
N LYS A 15 -4.29 -1.69 -31.34
CA LYS A 15 -4.90 -2.75 -32.15
C LYS A 15 -5.49 -3.79 -31.21
N PRO A 16 -6.51 -4.57 -31.66
CA PRO A 16 -7.00 -5.70 -30.88
C PRO A 16 -5.89 -6.72 -30.63
N MET A 17 -6.08 -7.56 -29.60
CA MET A 17 -5.11 -8.58 -29.18
C MET A 17 -4.62 -9.41 -30.38
N PRO A 18 -3.31 -9.40 -30.69
CA PRO A 18 -2.76 -10.18 -31.79
C PRO A 18 -2.88 -11.70 -31.53
N ALA A 19 -3.05 -12.47 -32.60
CA ALA A 19 -2.95 -13.92 -32.53
C ALA A 19 -1.51 -14.35 -32.21
N ILE A 20 -1.35 -15.25 -31.25
CA ILE A 20 -0.04 -15.79 -30.85
C ILE A 20 0.44 -16.75 -31.96
N ARG A 21 1.71 -16.61 -32.34
CA ARG A 21 2.32 -17.39 -33.45
C ARG A 21 3.29 -18.43 -32.89
N ASP A 22 4.18 -17.97 -32.03
CA ASP A 22 5.28 -18.72 -31.45
C ASP A 22 5.57 -18.22 -30.02
N GLU A 23 6.41 -18.96 -29.30
CA GLU A 23 6.74 -18.66 -27.90
C GLU A 23 7.45 -17.31 -27.74
N VAL A 24 8.34 -16.97 -28.67
CA VAL A 24 9.08 -15.69 -28.63
C VAL A 24 8.11 -14.53 -28.75
N HIS A 25 7.18 -14.60 -29.72
CA HIS A 25 6.12 -13.61 -29.86
C HIS A 25 5.21 -13.51 -28.62
N ALA A 26 4.89 -14.64 -27.97
CA ALA A 26 4.13 -14.63 -26.73
C ALA A 26 4.87 -13.89 -25.59
N ILE A 27 6.17 -14.11 -25.46
CA ILE A 27 7.02 -13.44 -24.46
C ILE A 27 7.10 -11.93 -24.73
N GLU A 28 7.21 -11.52 -25.99
CA GLU A 28 7.21 -10.11 -26.38
C GLU A 28 5.89 -9.42 -26.02
N LEU A 29 4.76 -10.02 -26.40
CA LEU A 29 3.44 -9.53 -26.05
C LEU A 29 3.26 -9.45 -24.53
N PHE A 30 3.71 -10.46 -23.78
CA PHE A 30 3.68 -10.43 -22.32
C PHE A 30 4.49 -9.26 -21.75
N LYS A 31 5.71 -9.01 -22.24
CA LYS A 31 6.55 -7.89 -21.79
C LYS A 31 5.87 -6.54 -22.04
N ILE A 32 5.27 -6.35 -23.22
CA ILE A 32 4.51 -5.14 -23.57
C ILE A 32 3.35 -4.95 -22.58
N GLY A 33 2.51 -5.98 -22.43
CA GLY A 33 1.35 -5.94 -21.55
C GLY A 33 1.72 -5.80 -20.07
N TYR A 34 2.87 -6.32 -19.64
CA TYR A 34 3.33 -6.23 -18.25
C TYR A 34 3.91 -4.85 -17.93
N ASN A 35 4.68 -4.26 -18.85
CA ASN A 35 5.30 -2.94 -18.66
C ASN A 35 4.26 -1.81 -18.60
N THR A 36 3.10 -2.00 -19.24
CA THR A 36 1.98 -1.06 -19.17
C THR A 36 1.16 -1.18 -17.88
N LEU A 37 1.41 -2.20 -17.05
CA LEU A 37 0.75 -2.31 -15.75
C LEU A 37 1.34 -1.30 -14.77
N GLU A 38 0.51 -0.38 -14.28
CA GLU A 38 0.84 0.52 -13.17
C GLU A 38 0.78 -0.22 -11.82
N LEU A 39 1.60 -1.26 -11.67
CA LEU A 39 1.66 -2.03 -10.45
C LEU A 39 2.25 -1.19 -9.33
N LYS A 40 1.53 -1.16 -8.20
CA LYS A 40 2.05 -0.54 -6.98
C LYS A 40 3.38 -1.21 -6.61
N PRO A 41 4.39 -0.43 -6.16
CA PRO A 41 5.65 -0.99 -5.73
C PRO A 41 5.42 -2.00 -4.60
N SER A 42 6.21 -3.08 -4.62
CA SER A 42 6.15 -4.12 -3.58
C SER A 42 6.31 -3.51 -2.18
N LYS A 43 5.79 -4.22 -1.17
CA LYS A 43 5.89 -3.79 0.25
C LYS A 43 7.35 -3.47 0.63
N ARG A 44 8.31 -4.26 0.16
CA ARG A 44 9.74 -4.07 0.39
C ARG A 44 10.27 -2.82 -0.30
N LYS A 45 9.97 -2.61 -1.60
CA LYS A 45 10.40 -1.43 -2.36
C LYS A 45 9.84 -0.14 -1.76
N ARG A 46 8.57 -0.15 -1.38
CA ARG A 46 7.90 0.96 -0.69
C ARG A 46 8.56 1.27 0.67
N ARG A 47 8.83 0.24 1.49
CA ARG A 47 9.50 0.43 2.79
C ARG A 47 10.89 1.05 2.64
N ASN A 48 11.68 0.57 1.68
CA ASN A 48 13.02 1.12 1.42
C ASN A 48 12.95 2.59 1.00
N ALA A 49 12.03 2.95 0.09
CA ALA A 49 11.83 4.34 -0.31
C ALA A 49 11.40 5.22 0.87
N GLN A 50 10.48 4.73 1.70
CA GLN A 50 10.03 5.44 2.90
C GLN A 50 11.20 5.67 3.88
N ILE A 51 11.99 4.63 4.18
CA ILE A 51 13.16 4.75 5.06
C ILE A 51 14.10 5.83 4.52
N LYS A 52 14.50 5.74 3.24
CA LYS A 52 15.37 6.74 2.59
C LYS A 52 14.84 8.17 2.74
N LEU A 53 13.58 8.40 2.37
CA LEU A 53 12.96 9.74 2.45
C LEU A 53 12.91 10.24 3.90
N THR A 54 12.47 9.41 4.83
CA THR A 54 12.37 9.81 6.24
C THR A 54 13.73 10.09 6.87
N THR A 55 14.77 9.32 6.50
CA THR A 55 16.13 9.54 6.99
C THR A 55 16.70 10.84 6.44
N VAL A 56 16.59 11.08 5.12
CA VAL A 56 17.04 12.35 4.51
C VAL A 56 16.38 13.56 5.18
N LEU A 57 15.06 13.50 5.39
CA LEU A 57 14.35 14.58 6.06
C LEU A 57 14.76 14.78 7.53
N ARG A 58 15.13 13.71 8.24
CA ARG A 58 15.66 13.82 9.62
C ARG A 58 17.02 14.50 9.64
N LEU A 59 17.94 14.08 8.76
CA LEU A 59 19.27 14.67 8.65
C LEU A 59 19.22 16.16 8.30
N ILE A 60 18.37 16.55 7.34
CA ILE A 60 18.17 17.98 6.98
C ILE A 60 17.68 18.78 8.19
N ARG A 61 16.78 18.21 9.00
CA ARG A 61 16.27 18.87 10.21
C ARG A 61 17.34 18.99 11.28
N GLU A 62 18.12 17.95 11.52
CA GLU A 62 19.21 17.96 12.50
C GLU A 62 20.28 18.99 12.11
N ALA A 63 20.71 19.00 10.85
CA ALA A 63 21.64 20.00 10.32
C ALA A 63 21.12 21.44 10.47
N GLY A 64 19.81 21.66 10.31
CA GLY A 64 19.18 22.98 10.48
C GLY A 64 18.93 23.38 11.94
N GLN A 65 19.01 22.46 12.91
CA GLN A 65 18.90 22.77 14.34
C GLN A 65 20.24 23.20 14.93
N GLU A 66 21.35 22.69 14.40
CA GLU A 66 22.71 23.06 14.83
C GLU A 66 23.08 24.52 14.49
N GLN A 67 22.29 25.16 13.61
CA GLN A 67 22.42 26.57 13.21
C GLN A 67 21.47 27.52 13.96
N ARG A 68 20.57 27.02 14.80
CA ARG A 68 19.63 27.83 15.58
C ARG A 68 20.21 28.10 16.96
N SER A 69 20.15 29.36 17.42
CA SER A 69 20.53 29.68 18.80
C SER A 69 19.56 28.98 19.78
N PRO A 70 20.00 28.70 21.03
CA PRO A 70 19.17 28.07 22.04
C PRO A 70 17.86 28.81 22.38
N ASP A 71 17.73 30.07 21.95
CA ASP A 71 16.64 30.96 22.33
C ASP A 71 15.37 30.80 21.46
N ASP A 72 15.46 30.09 20.33
CA ASP A 72 14.36 29.95 19.34
C ASP A 72 13.48 28.69 19.52
N ILE A 73 13.61 27.96 20.64
CA ILE A 73 12.94 26.66 20.82
C ILE A 73 11.46 26.85 21.22
N CYS A 74 10.63 27.30 20.29
CA CYS A 74 9.18 27.04 20.31
C CYS A 74 8.85 25.76 19.51
N GLY A 75 9.45 24.64 19.90
CA GLY A 75 9.15 23.32 19.35
C GLY A 75 7.77 22.86 19.82
N ARG A 76 6.74 22.93 18.97
CA ARG A 76 5.45 22.29 19.26
C ARG A 76 5.70 20.80 19.57
N PRO A 77 5.30 20.29 20.74
CA PRO A 77 5.46 18.89 21.06
C PRO A 77 4.69 18.06 20.03
N LEU A 78 5.33 17.00 19.51
CA LEU A 78 4.61 15.96 18.78
C LEU A 78 3.56 15.40 19.74
N ARG A 79 2.30 15.79 19.56
CA ARG A 79 1.18 15.27 20.34
C ARG A 79 1.25 13.75 20.31
N ARG A 80 1.61 13.14 21.43
CA ARG A 80 1.57 11.68 21.59
C ARG A 80 0.16 11.23 21.24
N ARG A 81 0.02 10.45 20.16
CA ARG A 81 -1.26 9.80 19.84
C ARG A 81 -1.61 8.90 21.03
N LYS A 82 -2.72 9.20 21.71
CA LYS A 82 -3.27 8.36 22.79
C LYS A 82 -3.68 7.03 22.16
N TRP A 83 -2.97 5.94 22.49
CA TRP A 83 -3.35 4.61 22.06
C TRP A 83 -4.69 4.28 22.73
N ARG A 84 -5.76 4.12 21.95
CA ARG A 84 -7.02 3.60 22.47
C ARG A 84 -6.85 2.10 22.64
N THR A 85 -6.68 1.63 23.87
CA THR A 85 -6.77 0.22 24.23
C THR A 85 -8.17 -0.26 23.84
N ARG A 86 -8.26 -1.20 22.88
CA ARG A 86 -9.54 -1.86 22.58
C ARG A 86 -9.81 -2.84 23.73
N HIS A 87 -10.82 -2.57 24.55
CA HIS A 87 -11.37 -3.57 25.43
C HIS A 87 -12.15 -4.58 24.59
N SER A 88 -11.67 -5.81 24.54
CA SER A 88 -12.37 -6.95 23.97
C SER A 88 -13.45 -7.38 24.96
N ASN A 89 -14.70 -7.01 24.71
CA ASN A 89 -15.82 -7.64 25.41
C ASN A 89 -16.13 -8.95 24.70
N SER A 90 -15.37 -9.98 25.07
CA SER A 90 -15.71 -11.37 24.84
C SER A 90 -16.73 -11.80 25.88
N THR A 91 -18.00 -11.85 25.49
CA THR A 91 -19.00 -12.63 26.22
C THR A 91 -19.63 -13.63 25.24
N CYS A 92 -19.01 -14.81 25.18
CA CYS A 92 -19.73 -16.03 24.88
C CYS A 92 -20.66 -16.32 26.08
N ALA A 93 -21.97 -16.38 25.83
CA ALA A 93 -22.93 -16.94 26.77
C ALA A 93 -23.74 -18.01 26.03
N THR A 94 -23.31 -19.24 26.25
CA THR A 94 -24.02 -20.49 25.98
C THR A 94 -25.29 -20.55 26.83
N GLY A 95 -26.38 -21.13 26.30
CA GLY A 95 -27.35 -21.86 27.13
C GLY A 95 -28.83 -21.48 26.98
N ASN A 96 -29.50 -22.17 26.07
CA ASN A 96 -30.81 -22.85 26.17
C ASN A 96 -31.92 -22.27 27.07
N SER A 97 -33.14 -22.12 26.53
CA SER A 97 -34.31 -22.93 26.96
C SER A 97 -35.60 -22.60 26.18
N SER A 98 -36.30 -23.68 25.85
CA SER A 98 -37.72 -23.83 25.49
C SER A 98 -38.70 -22.90 26.21
N VAL A 99 -39.75 -22.43 25.49
CA VAL A 99 -41.21 -22.39 25.83
C VAL A 99 -41.92 -21.91 24.54
N ARG A 100 -42.67 -22.73 23.79
CA ARG A 100 -44.11 -23.08 23.85
C ARG A 100 -45.14 -21.94 23.63
N ASP A 101 -45.95 -22.14 22.58
CA ASP A 101 -47.41 -21.98 22.46
C ASP A 101 -48.10 -20.66 22.04
N LYS A 102 -49.05 -20.88 21.09
CA LYS A 102 -50.28 -20.15 20.69
C LYS A 102 -50.10 -18.91 19.80
N GLU A 103 -50.89 -18.73 18.73
CA GLU A 103 -52.27 -19.15 18.43
C GLU A 103 -52.47 -19.31 16.92
#